data_AF-A0A9E1I0W9-F1
#
_entry.id   AF-A0A9E1I0W9-F1
#
_cell.length_a   1.000
_cell.length_b   1.000
_cell.length_c   1.000
_cell.angle_alpha   90.00
_cell.angle_beta   90.00
_cell.angle_gamma   90.00
#
_symmetry.space_group_name_H-M   'P 1'
#
loop_
_entity.id
_entity.type
_entity.pdbx_description
1 polymer ?
#
loop_
_entity_poly.entity_id
_entity_poly.type
_entity_poly.pdbx_seq_one_letter_code
_entity_poly.pdbx_strand_id
1 'polypeptide(L)'
;MVILIVIIIVAAIAGSPFGIFISDEAADSNSIPVSSIVNECNMELSARLTEIEDNTTHDRIVMEGEQADWSLVLSLFSVKVAGVDDETVQDVVVIDDAKKQKLKDVFWDMHTITKRTETVTIGETSEIVLYITITAKTKDEMISEYGFTRKQKEALETLLENADGFIGTTQSLAISDATAQDVIDNLPDSLSAERKNVVKKACSLVGKLTYFWGGKSSAIGWDSEWGKMKLVTAEGSRSSGCMRPYGLDCSGFVTWAFHNAGFSESAIGHGTSTQVSKGTRISLSSAQPGDLAFYNDTSHVGIVGGKDASGNVLVIHCSSGYNNVVVTTGGFGFAVRPNCY
;
A
#
# COMPACT_ATOMS: atom_id res chain seq x y z
N MET A 1 -17.93 -37.81 -13.81
CA MET A 1 -17.75 -37.94 -12.34
C MET A 1 -16.58 -37.11 -11.83
N VAL A 2 -15.39 -37.20 -12.43
CA VAL A 2 -14.19 -36.41 -12.03
C VAL A 2 -14.42 -34.89 -12.13
N ILE A 3 -15.02 -34.39 -13.22
CA ILE A 3 -15.33 -32.95 -13.39
C ILE A 3 -16.30 -32.44 -12.30
N LEU A 4 -17.33 -33.22 -11.98
CA LEU A 4 -18.31 -32.86 -10.94
C LEU A 4 -17.67 -32.86 -9.54
N ILE A 5 -16.79 -33.82 -9.25
CA ILE A 5 -16.05 -33.89 -7.98
C ILE A 5 -15.09 -32.71 -7.84
N VAL A 6 -14.40 -32.32 -8.93
CA VAL A 6 -13.52 -31.14 -8.94
C VAL A 6 -14.33 -29.85 -8.73
N ILE A 7 -15.49 -29.70 -9.37
CA ILE A 7 -16.38 -28.54 -9.17
C ILE A 7 -16.90 -28.46 -7.73
N ILE A 8 -17.27 -29.58 -7.12
CA ILE A 8 -17.74 -29.63 -5.72
C ILE A 8 -16.62 -29.28 -4.74
N ILE A 9 -15.38 -29.74 -4.98
CA ILE A 9 -14.23 -29.41 -4.12
C ILE A 9 -13.89 -27.91 -4.22
N VAL A 10 -13.88 -27.34 -5.43
CA VAL A 10 -13.62 -25.91 -5.64
C VAL A 10 -14.74 -25.05 -5.04
N ALA A 11 -16.01 -25.45 -5.17
CA ALA A 11 -17.15 -24.74 -4.56
C ALA A 11 -17.14 -24.82 -3.03
N ALA A 12 -16.75 -25.96 -2.46
CA ALA A 12 -16.62 -26.14 -1.01
C ALA A 12 -15.44 -25.35 -0.41
N ILE A 13 -14.38 -25.12 -1.18
CA ILE A 13 -13.26 -24.24 -0.80
C ILE A 13 -13.64 -22.76 -0.98
N ALA A 14 -14.41 -22.42 -2.02
CA ALA A 14 -14.81 -21.03 -2.29
C ALA A 14 -15.73 -20.47 -1.19
N GLY A 15 -16.67 -21.27 -0.68
CA GLY A 15 -17.51 -20.90 0.47
C GLY A 15 -16.85 -21.10 1.84
N SER A 16 -15.54 -21.40 1.87
CA SER A 16 -14.78 -21.67 3.09
C SER A 16 -13.85 -20.50 3.44
N PRO A 17 -13.48 -20.31 4.72
CA PRO A 17 -12.52 -19.28 5.12
C PRO A 17 -11.16 -19.37 4.41
N PHE A 18 -10.81 -20.53 3.85
CA PHE A 18 -9.57 -20.72 3.08
C PHE A 18 -9.61 -20.16 1.65
N GLY A 19 -10.78 -19.73 1.16
CA GLY A 19 -10.92 -19.12 -0.17
C GLY A 19 -10.06 -17.87 -0.37
N ILE A 20 -9.69 -17.19 0.72
CA ILE A 20 -8.85 -15.99 0.68
C ILE A 20 -7.41 -16.27 0.22
N PHE A 21 -6.92 -17.50 0.35
CA PHE A 21 -5.60 -17.89 -0.16
C PHE A 21 -5.57 -18.07 -1.67
N ILE A 22 -6.75 -18.20 -2.29
CA ILE A 22 -6.90 -18.35 -3.75
C ILE A 22 -7.54 -17.11 -4.39
N SER A 23 -7.72 -16.01 -3.63
CA SER A 23 -8.13 -14.73 -4.18
C SER A 23 -7.00 -14.18 -5.04
N ASP A 24 -7.06 -14.44 -6.35
CA ASP A 24 -6.07 -13.95 -7.30
C ASP A 24 -6.35 -12.47 -7.62
N GLU A 25 -5.42 -11.60 -7.25
CA GLU A 25 -5.53 -10.16 -7.45
C GLU A 25 -5.57 -9.72 -8.92
N ALA A 26 -5.19 -10.58 -9.86
CA ALA A 26 -5.11 -10.24 -11.29
C ALA A 26 -6.07 -11.04 -12.18
N ALA A 27 -6.78 -12.05 -11.65
CA ALA A 27 -7.57 -12.96 -12.49
C ALA A 27 -9.03 -12.52 -12.72
N ASP A 28 -9.61 -11.72 -11.83
CA ASP A 28 -11.01 -11.27 -11.95
C ASP A 28 -11.11 -9.74 -11.91
N SER A 29 -11.54 -9.15 -13.03
CA SER A 29 -11.71 -7.70 -13.18
C SER A 29 -12.76 -7.10 -12.25
N ASN A 30 -13.60 -7.92 -11.62
CA ASN A 30 -14.62 -7.48 -10.67
C ASN A 30 -14.20 -7.68 -9.20
N SER A 31 -13.00 -8.21 -8.94
CA SER A 31 -12.48 -8.40 -7.60
C SER A 31 -11.57 -7.24 -7.20
N ILE A 32 -11.81 -6.69 -6.00
CA ILE A 32 -10.95 -5.68 -5.41
C ILE A 32 -9.73 -6.38 -4.80
N PRO A 33 -8.49 -6.00 -5.18
CA PRO A 33 -7.28 -6.59 -4.64
C PRO A 33 -7.17 -6.38 -3.13
N VAL A 34 -6.88 -7.45 -2.38
CA VAL A 34 -6.72 -7.37 -0.92
C VAL A 34 -5.57 -6.44 -0.53
N SER A 35 -4.45 -6.44 -1.26
CA SER A 35 -3.34 -5.49 -1.03
C SER A 35 -3.78 -4.02 -1.15
N SER A 36 -4.74 -3.73 -2.04
CA SER A 36 -5.30 -2.38 -2.16
C SER A 36 -6.17 -2.03 -0.94
N ILE A 37 -6.97 -2.97 -0.44
CA ILE A 37 -7.79 -2.77 0.77
C ILE A 37 -6.90 -2.60 2.02
N VAL A 38 -5.84 -3.39 2.14
CA VAL A 38 -4.81 -3.25 3.18
C VAL A 38 -4.22 -1.83 3.15
N ASN A 39 -3.86 -1.36 1.97
CA ASN A 39 -3.33 -0.01 1.80
C ASN A 39 -4.36 1.07 2.14
N GLU A 40 -5.63 0.90 1.77
CA GLU A 40 -6.70 1.81 2.20
C GLU A 40 -6.83 1.89 3.72
N CYS A 41 -6.81 0.77 4.43
CA CYS A 41 -6.81 0.77 5.90
C CYS A 41 -5.61 1.53 6.47
N ASN A 42 -4.41 1.35 5.89
CA ASN A 42 -3.22 2.11 6.28
C ASN A 42 -3.41 3.62 6.02
N MET A 43 -4.02 4.00 4.89
CA MET A 43 -4.34 5.39 4.58
C MET A 43 -5.33 5.99 5.58
N GLU A 44 -6.38 5.26 5.94
CA GLU A 44 -7.37 5.71 6.92
C GLU A 44 -6.78 5.83 8.33
N LEU A 45 -5.94 4.88 8.73
CA LEU A 45 -5.18 4.96 9.98
C LEU A 45 -4.29 6.21 10.00
N SER A 46 -3.53 6.44 8.93
CA SER A 46 -2.72 7.66 8.77
C SER A 46 -3.53 8.94 8.87
N ALA A 47 -4.72 8.97 8.23
CA ALA A 47 -5.64 10.11 8.30
C ALA A 47 -6.14 10.33 9.73
N ARG A 48 -6.51 9.26 10.45
CA ARG A 48 -6.97 9.33 11.84
C ARG A 48 -5.88 9.82 12.79
N LEU A 49 -4.64 9.41 12.60
CA LEU A 49 -3.50 9.92 13.36
C LEU A 49 -3.27 11.40 13.09
N THR A 50 -3.27 11.80 11.82
CA THR A 50 -3.13 13.20 11.41
C THR A 50 -4.24 14.07 12.00
N GLU A 51 -5.48 13.59 12.02
CA GLU A 51 -6.62 14.29 12.65
C GLU A 51 -6.40 14.49 14.15
N ILE A 52 -5.87 13.49 14.86
CA ILE A 52 -5.57 13.60 16.30
C ILE A 52 -4.48 14.66 16.53
N GLU A 53 -3.42 14.63 15.72
CA GLU A 53 -2.29 15.55 15.79
C GLU A 53 -2.73 16.99 15.52
N ASP A 54 -3.43 17.25 14.41
CA ASP A 54 -3.87 18.59 14.03
C ASP A 54 -4.87 19.21 15.02
N ASN A 55 -5.63 18.38 15.74
CA ASN A 55 -6.63 18.83 16.71
C ASN A 55 -6.14 18.80 18.17
N THR A 56 -4.84 18.64 18.42
CA THR A 56 -4.29 18.61 19.78
C THR A 56 -3.07 19.51 19.86
N THR A 57 -3.03 20.46 20.80
CA THR A 57 -1.82 21.27 21.00
C THR A 57 -0.69 20.41 21.56
N HIS A 58 0.46 20.42 20.89
CA HIS A 58 1.64 19.67 21.28
C HIS A 58 2.89 20.26 20.63
N ASP A 59 4.04 19.99 21.22
CA ASP A 59 5.36 20.28 20.68
C ASP A 59 6.01 19.03 20.06
N ARG A 60 5.66 17.85 20.60
CA ARG A 60 6.18 16.54 20.15
C ARG A 60 5.16 15.42 20.33
N ILE A 61 5.28 14.40 19.50
CA ILE A 61 4.43 13.20 19.53
C ILE A 61 5.24 12.00 20.02
N VAL A 62 4.61 11.16 20.84
CA VAL A 62 5.05 9.82 21.19
C VAL A 62 3.94 8.85 20.84
N MET A 63 4.30 7.79 20.13
CA MET A 63 3.36 6.74 19.75
C MET A 63 3.63 5.51 20.59
N GLU A 64 2.57 4.92 21.10
CA GLU A 64 2.61 3.75 21.97
C GLU A 64 1.77 2.63 21.37
N GLY A 65 2.19 1.38 21.62
CA GLY A 65 1.51 0.19 21.10
C GLY A 65 1.78 -0.04 19.61
N GLU A 66 1.06 -1.02 19.07
CA GLU A 66 1.28 -1.53 17.71
C GLU A 66 -0.08 -1.81 17.04
N GLN A 67 -0.07 -1.77 15.72
CA GLN A 67 -1.21 -2.22 14.91
C GLN A 67 -1.35 -3.74 14.95
N ALA A 68 -2.56 -4.22 14.65
CA ALA A 68 -2.85 -5.63 14.52
C ALA A 68 -2.04 -6.25 13.36
N ASP A 69 -1.65 -7.51 13.53
CA ASP A 69 -1.06 -8.31 12.46
C ASP A 69 -2.10 -8.56 11.36
N TRP A 70 -1.75 -8.26 10.11
CA TRP A 70 -2.64 -8.43 8.97
C TRP A 70 -3.07 -9.89 8.76
N SER A 71 -2.25 -10.86 9.14
CA SER A 71 -2.62 -12.27 9.10
C SER A 71 -3.78 -12.57 10.03
N LEU A 72 -3.81 -11.94 11.22
CA LEU A 72 -4.93 -12.08 12.16
C LEU A 72 -6.17 -11.34 11.66
N VAL A 73 -6.02 -10.12 11.14
CA VAL A 73 -7.13 -9.34 10.54
C VAL A 73 -7.81 -10.14 9.42
N LEU A 74 -7.02 -10.67 8.48
CA LEU A 74 -7.52 -11.43 7.33
C LEU A 74 -8.12 -12.77 7.74
N SER A 75 -7.55 -13.45 8.73
CA SER A 75 -8.11 -14.69 9.26
C SER A 75 -9.46 -14.45 9.94
N LEU A 76 -9.58 -13.39 10.75
CA LEU A 76 -10.83 -13.01 11.40
C LEU A 76 -11.89 -12.62 10.37
N PHE A 77 -11.53 -11.84 9.36
CA PHE A 77 -12.42 -11.52 8.24
C PHE A 77 -12.92 -12.78 7.55
N SER A 78 -11.99 -13.68 7.19
CA SER A 78 -12.33 -14.90 6.45
C SER A 78 -13.30 -15.79 7.23
N VAL A 79 -13.08 -15.96 8.53
CA VAL A 79 -13.94 -16.77 9.40
C VAL A 79 -15.30 -16.09 9.68
N LYS A 80 -15.31 -14.76 9.79
CA LYS A 80 -16.53 -13.98 10.00
C LYS A 80 -17.43 -13.98 8.76
N VAL A 81 -16.84 -14.00 7.56
CA VAL A 81 -17.57 -13.87 6.28
C VAL A 81 -17.90 -15.22 5.64
N ALA A 82 -16.94 -16.14 5.59
CA ALA A 82 -17.09 -17.44 4.91
C ALA A 82 -17.43 -18.59 5.87
N GLY A 83 -18.28 -18.34 6.87
CA GLY A 83 -18.64 -19.32 7.90
C GLY A 83 -19.23 -20.64 7.38
N VAL A 84 -19.20 -21.70 8.20
CA VAL A 84 -19.43 -23.09 7.76
C VAL A 84 -20.85 -23.65 7.96
N ASP A 85 -21.85 -22.86 8.38
CA ASP A 85 -23.20 -23.37 8.71
C ASP A 85 -24.38 -22.39 8.49
N ASP A 86 -24.28 -21.36 7.63
CA ASP A 86 -25.40 -20.43 7.37
C ASP A 86 -25.70 -20.28 5.87
N GLU A 87 -26.96 -20.07 5.49
CA GLU A 87 -27.37 -19.80 4.10
C GLU A 87 -26.94 -18.38 3.65
N THR A 88 -26.46 -17.54 4.57
CA THR A 88 -25.93 -16.19 4.30
C THR A 88 -24.41 -16.14 4.06
N VAL A 89 -23.75 -17.29 3.97
CA VAL A 89 -22.30 -17.40 3.78
C VAL A 89 -21.89 -16.87 2.42
N GLN A 90 -20.87 -16.01 2.41
CA GLN A 90 -20.30 -15.43 1.20
C GLN A 90 -18.91 -16.00 0.98
N ASP A 91 -18.53 -16.20 -0.29
CA ASP A 91 -17.15 -16.58 -0.62
C ASP A 91 -16.19 -15.44 -0.25
N VAL A 92 -14.94 -15.80 0.03
CA VAL A 92 -13.84 -14.85 0.26
C VAL A 92 -12.78 -14.94 -0.85
N VAL A 93 -13.17 -15.48 -2.02
CA VAL A 93 -12.32 -15.59 -3.20
C VAL A 93 -12.40 -14.32 -4.03
N VAL A 94 -13.62 -13.82 -4.26
CA VAL A 94 -13.88 -12.57 -4.99
C VAL A 94 -14.30 -11.50 -4.01
N ILE A 95 -13.56 -10.41 -3.92
CA ILE A 95 -13.85 -9.32 -2.98
C ILE A 95 -14.58 -8.20 -3.72
N ASP A 96 -15.86 -8.02 -3.44
CA ASP A 96 -16.63 -6.85 -3.89
C ASP A 96 -16.56 -5.71 -2.87
N ASP A 97 -17.22 -4.58 -3.16
CA ASP A 97 -17.26 -3.43 -2.24
C ASP A 97 -17.85 -3.77 -0.87
N ALA A 98 -18.82 -4.69 -0.79
CA ALA A 98 -19.45 -5.08 0.47
C ALA A 98 -18.50 -5.92 1.33
N LYS A 99 -17.78 -6.88 0.72
CA LYS A 99 -16.75 -7.69 1.38
C LYS A 99 -15.54 -6.84 1.75
N LYS A 100 -15.14 -5.89 0.89
CA LYS A 100 -14.13 -4.88 1.22
C LYS A 100 -14.51 -4.12 2.49
N GLN A 101 -15.74 -3.61 2.57
CA GLN A 101 -16.18 -2.89 3.78
C GLN A 101 -16.11 -3.79 5.01
N LYS A 102 -16.55 -5.05 4.93
CA LYS A 102 -16.43 -6.01 6.04
C LYS A 102 -14.98 -6.26 6.47
N LEU A 103 -14.03 -6.31 5.54
CA LEU A 103 -12.60 -6.44 5.86
C LEU A 103 -12.09 -5.20 6.62
N LYS A 104 -12.49 -4.00 6.17
CA LYS A 104 -12.16 -2.74 6.83
C LYS A 104 -12.79 -2.65 8.22
N ASP A 105 -14.04 -3.09 8.36
CA ASP A 105 -14.72 -3.15 9.65
C ASP A 105 -13.95 -4.06 10.62
N VAL A 106 -13.50 -5.24 10.18
CA VAL A 106 -12.66 -6.12 11.03
C VAL A 106 -11.35 -5.45 11.42
N PHE A 107 -10.69 -4.75 10.50
CA PHE A 107 -9.49 -3.97 10.83
C PHE A 107 -9.80 -2.93 11.92
N TRP A 108 -10.87 -2.15 11.78
CA TRP A 108 -11.21 -1.10 12.74
C TRP A 108 -11.74 -1.65 14.07
N ASP A 109 -12.50 -2.74 14.07
CA ASP A 109 -12.96 -3.43 15.28
C ASP A 109 -11.78 -3.93 16.11
N MET A 110 -10.66 -4.30 15.47
CA MET A 110 -9.44 -4.71 16.15
C MET A 110 -8.67 -3.57 16.81
N HIS A 111 -8.92 -2.31 16.46
CA HIS A 111 -8.10 -1.19 16.93
C HIS A 111 -8.88 -0.25 17.85
N THR A 112 -8.22 0.17 18.92
CA THR A 112 -8.62 1.35 19.69
C THR A 112 -7.48 2.36 19.66
N ILE A 113 -7.79 3.62 19.33
CA ILE A 113 -6.83 4.71 19.34
C ILE A 113 -7.20 5.69 20.45
N THR A 114 -6.31 5.86 21.42
CA THR A 114 -6.47 6.81 22.52
C THR A 114 -5.39 7.87 22.49
N LYS A 115 -5.63 9.00 23.16
CA LYS A 115 -4.66 10.09 23.26
C LYS A 115 -4.62 10.69 24.67
N ARG A 116 -3.44 11.17 25.07
CA ARG A 116 -3.23 11.99 26.26
C ARG A 116 -2.12 12.99 26.03
N THR A 117 -2.11 14.09 26.78
CA THR A 117 -1.06 15.10 26.73
C THR A 117 -0.40 15.24 28.09
N GLU A 118 0.92 15.40 28.12
CA GLU A 118 1.67 15.69 29.34
C GLU A 118 2.61 16.86 29.13
N THR A 119 2.71 17.74 30.13
CA THR A 119 3.71 18.80 30.14
C THR A 119 4.98 18.27 30.81
N VAL A 120 6.06 18.16 30.04
CA VAL A 120 7.37 17.72 30.51
C VAL A 120 8.26 18.95 30.69
N THR A 121 8.74 19.18 31.91
CA THR A 121 9.66 20.28 32.21
C THR A 121 11.10 19.77 32.23
N ILE A 122 11.95 20.34 31.39
CA ILE A 122 13.39 20.06 31.34
C ILE A 122 14.12 21.37 31.61
N GLY A 123 14.67 21.52 32.82
CA GLY A 123 15.31 22.75 33.27
C GLY A 123 14.31 23.92 33.36
N GLU A 124 14.58 24.99 32.62
CA GLU A 124 13.70 26.18 32.53
C GLU A 124 12.69 26.11 31.37
N THR A 125 12.74 25.05 30.56
CA THR A 125 11.85 24.87 29.40
C THR A 125 10.77 23.82 29.69
N SER A 126 9.57 24.03 29.15
CA SER A 126 8.47 23.06 29.19
C SER A 126 8.05 22.67 27.78
N GLU A 127 7.78 21.38 27.57
CA GLU A 127 7.30 20.80 26.32
C GLU A 127 5.95 20.11 26.58
N ILE A 128 4.97 20.28 25.69
CA ILE A 128 3.72 19.51 25.66
C ILE A 128 3.93 18.29 24.77
N VAL A 129 3.90 17.11 25.37
CA VAL A 129 4.05 15.83 24.68
C VAL A 129 2.68 15.21 24.46
N LEU A 130 2.32 14.94 23.20
CA LEU A 130 1.14 14.19 22.82
C LEU A 130 1.49 12.70 22.72
N TYR A 131 0.87 11.90 23.57
CA TYR A 131 0.93 10.44 23.49
C TYR A 131 -0.31 9.94 22.75
N ILE A 132 -0.10 9.16 21.69
CA ILE A 132 -1.15 8.47 20.96
C ILE A 132 -0.88 6.97 21.09
N THR A 133 -1.86 6.24 21.63
CA THR A 133 -1.72 4.80 21.85
C THR A 133 -2.63 4.05 20.89
N ILE A 134 -2.05 3.18 20.06
CA ILE A 134 -2.78 2.21 19.25
C ILE A 134 -2.79 0.89 20.01
N THR A 135 -3.98 0.42 20.36
CA THR A 135 -4.17 -0.89 21.00
C THR A 135 -4.87 -1.82 20.03
N ALA A 136 -4.20 -2.91 19.68
CA ALA A 136 -4.77 -4.02 18.92
C ALA A 136 -5.39 -5.05 19.86
N LYS A 137 -6.64 -5.44 19.61
CA LYS A 137 -7.30 -6.56 20.30
C LYS A 137 -6.62 -7.87 19.92
N THR A 138 -6.54 -8.76 20.91
CA THR A 138 -6.06 -10.13 20.77
C THR A 138 -7.07 -11.00 20.04
N LYS A 139 -6.61 -12.17 19.56
CA LYS A 139 -7.45 -13.22 18.99
C LYS A 139 -8.64 -13.55 19.89
N ASP A 140 -8.42 -13.73 21.19
CA ASP A 140 -9.45 -14.19 22.13
C ASP A 140 -10.51 -13.10 22.41
N GLU A 141 -10.09 -11.83 22.45
CA GLU A 141 -11.02 -10.70 22.54
C GLU A 141 -11.92 -10.65 21.32
N MET A 142 -11.36 -10.79 20.11
CA MET A 142 -12.13 -10.80 18.86
C MET A 142 -13.07 -12.01 18.76
N ILE A 143 -12.63 -13.20 19.20
CA ILE A 143 -13.48 -14.40 19.29
C ILE A 143 -14.70 -14.15 20.19
N SER A 144 -14.48 -13.53 21.34
CA SER A 144 -15.53 -13.22 22.31
C SER A 144 -16.50 -12.18 21.76
N GLU A 145 -15.98 -11.10 21.16
CA GLU A 145 -16.76 -9.99 20.60
C GLU A 145 -17.63 -10.42 19.43
N TYR A 146 -17.09 -11.24 18.52
CA TYR A 146 -17.86 -11.76 17.39
C TYR A 146 -18.70 -13.00 17.72
N GLY A 147 -18.59 -13.54 18.94
CA GLY A 147 -19.36 -14.73 19.35
C GLY A 147 -19.05 -15.97 18.51
N PHE A 148 -17.79 -16.18 18.11
CA PHE A 148 -17.42 -17.28 17.21
C PHE A 148 -17.80 -18.66 17.78
N THR A 149 -18.43 -19.47 16.93
CA THR A 149 -18.78 -20.87 17.24
C THR A 149 -17.54 -21.75 17.36
N ARG A 150 -17.70 -22.99 17.86
CA ARG A 150 -16.57 -23.94 17.96
C ARG A 150 -15.88 -24.18 16.61
N LYS A 151 -16.65 -24.38 15.54
CA LYS A 151 -16.11 -24.60 14.20
C LYS A 151 -15.38 -23.38 13.65
N GLN A 152 -15.89 -22.16 13.91
CA GLN A 152 -15.22 -20.93 13.52
C GLN A 152 -13.88 -20.75 14.25
N LYS A 153 -13.81 -21.12 15.53
CA LYS A 153 -12.54 -21.12 16.28
C LYS A 153 -11.55 -22.12 15.69
N GLU A 154 -11.99 -23.33 15.39
CA GLU A 154 -11.15 -24.37 14.73
C GLU A 154 -10.62 -23.86 13.37
N ALA A 155 -11.48 -23.25 12.55
CA ALA A 155 -11.07 -22.67 11.27
C ALA A 155 -10.08 -21.50 11.43
N LEU A 156 -10.28 -20.64 12.44
CA LEU A 156 -9.37 -19.54 12.75
C LEU A 156 -7.98 -20.04 13.13
N GLU A 157 -7.88 -21.06 13.98
CA GLU A 157 -6.58 -21.65 14.34
C GLU A 157 -5.87 -22.20 13.10
N THR A 158 -6.59 -22.94 12.24
CA THR A 158 -5.99 -23.50 11.02
C THR A 158 -5.54 -22.40 10.04
N LEU A 159 -6.28 -21.31 9.90
CA LEU A 159 -5.85 -20.17 9.07
C LEU A 159 -4.57 -19.53 9.61
N LEU A 160 -4.48 -19.35 10.94
CA LEU A 160 -3.31 -18.77 11.58
C LEU A 160 -2.08 -19.69 11.51
N GLU A 161 -2.27 -21.01 11.60
CA GLU A 161 -1.20 -21.99 11.36
C GLU A 161 -0.66 -21.94 9.92
N ASN A 162 -1.47 -21.43 8.98
CA ASN A 162 -1.12 -21.29 7.57
C ASN A 162 -1.03 -19.80 7.15
N ALA A 163 -0.70 -18.92 8.09
CA ALA A 163 -0.69 -17.46 7.88
C ALA A 163 0.28 -17.01 6.77
N ASP A 164 1.35 -17.76 6.51
CA ASP A 164 2.26 -17.50 5.38
C ASP A 164 1.53 -17.47 4.02
N GLY A 165 0.38 -18.14 3.92
CA GLY A 165 -0.50 -18.07 2.76
C GLY A 165 -1.02 -16.66 2.46
N PHE A 166 -1.11 -15.78 3.46
CA PHE A 166 -1.53 -14.38 3.27
C PHE A 166 -0.43 -13.49 2.68
N ILE A 167 0.83 -13.94 2.66
CA ILE A 167 1.95 -13.17 2.10
C ILE A 167 1.67 -12.90 0.62
N GLY A 168 1.26 -13.91 -0.15
CA GLY A 168 0.91 -13.74 -1.56
C GLY A 168 -0.24 -12.74 -1.78
N THR A 169 -1.20 -12.70 -0.87
CA THR A 169 -2.40 -11.86 -0.96
C THR A 169 -2.15 -10.40 -0.53
N THR A 170 -1.32 -10.17 0.49
CA THR A 170 -1.05 -8.82 1.03
C THR A 170 0.15 -8.12 0.39
N GLN A 171 1.09 -8.90 -0.15
CA GLN A 171 2.38 -8.42 -0.67
C GLN A 171 2.49 -8.58 -2.19
N SER A 172 1.36 -8.78 -2.88
CA SER A 172 1.32 -9.01 -4.31
C SER A 172 1.73 -7.75 -5.09
N LEU A 173 2.64 -7.95 -6.05
CA LEU A 173 3.04 -6.98 -7.06
C LEU A 173 2.35 -7.22 -8.42
N ALA A 174 1.26 -7.99 -8.43
CA ALA A 174 0.44 -8.11 -9.64
C ALA A 174 -0.17 -6.75 -9.98
N ILE A 175 -0.21 -6.39 -11.26
CA ILE A 175 -0.81 -5.12 -11.70
C ILE A 175 -2.32 -5.37 -11.78
N SER A 176 -3.05 -4.72 -10.88
CA SER A 176 -4.49 -4.92 -10.72
C SER A 176 -5.30 -3.64 -10.88
N ASP A 177 -4.66 -2.47 -10.80
CA ASP A 177 -5.29 -1.20 -11.14
C ASP A 177 -5.49 -1.08 -12.66
N ALA A 178 -6.72 -0.79 -13.08
CA ALA A 178 -7.08 -0.72 -14.50
C ALA A 178 -6.30 0.36 -15.26
N THR A 179 -6.04 1.51 -14.63
CA THR A 179 -5.28 2.60 -15.27
C THR A 179 -3.81 2.20 -15.41
N ALA A 180 -3.24 1.54 -14.41
CA ALA A 180 -1.90 1.00 -14.48
C ALA A 180 -1.78 -0.10 -15.55
N GLN A 181 -2.80 -0.95 -15.69
CA GLN A 181 -2.85 -1.97 -16.74
C GLN A 181 -2.94 -1.33 -18.14
N ASP A 182 -3.79 -0.32 -18.32
CA ASP A 182 -3.87 0.45 -19.56
C ASP A 182 -2.53 1.09 -19.93
N VAL A 183 -1.77 1.59 -18.94
CA VAL A 183 -0.41 2.10 -19.19
C VAL A 183 0.50 1.02 -19.76
N ILE A 184 0.43 -0.22 -19.24
CA ILE A 184 1.24 -1.34 -19.74
C ILE A 184 0.84 -1.74 -21.15
N ASP A 185 -0.46 -1.86 -21.40
CA ASP A 185 -1.00 -2.32 -22.69
C ASP A 185 -0.72 -1.32 -23.82
N ASN A 186 -0.58 -0.03 -23.47
CA ASN A 186 -0.28 1.04 -24.42
C ASN A 186 1.23 1.37 -24.56
N LEU A 187 2.13 0.56 -23.98
CA LEU A 187 3.57 0.77 -24.16
C LEU A 187 3.98 0.52 -25.62
N PRO A 188 4.74 1.44 -26.27
CA PRO A 188 5.15 1.26 -27.66
C PRO A 188 6.02 0.01 -27.87
N ASP A 189 5.78 -0.72 -28.96
CA ASP A 189 6.60 -1.88 -29.32
C ASP A 189 8.08 -1.53 -29.47
N SER A 190 8.37 -0.36 -30.03
CA SER A 190 9.72 0.17 -30.23
C SER A 190 10.43 0.61 -28.96
N LEU A 191 9.75 0.63 -27.80
CA LEU A 191 10.35 1.01 -26.52
C LEU A 191 11.31 -0.10 -26.05
N SER A 192 12.47 0.28 -25.51
CA SER A 192 13.47 -0.69 -25.04
C SER A 192 12.94 -1.56 -23.91
N ALA A 193 13.49 -2.77 -23.77
CA ALA A 193 13.08 -3.71 -22.73
C ALA A 193 13.30 -3.14 -21.32
N GLU A 194 14.38 -2.39 -21.14
CA GLU A 194 14.74 -1.71 -19.90
C GLU A 194 13.66 -0.70 -19.48
N ARG A 195 13.21 0.13 -20.41
CA ARG A 195 12.15 1.12 -20.16
C ARG A 195 10.82 0.46 -19.87
N LYS A 196 10.44 -0.57 -20.65
CA LYS A 196 9.23 -1.36 -20.40
C LYS A 196 9.27 -1.96 -18.99
N ASN A 197 10.42 -2.48 -18.56
CA ASN A 197 10.56 -3.07 -17.23
C ASN A 197 10.43 -2.02 -16.11
N VAL A 198 11.05 -0.84 -16.24
CA VAL A 198 10.89 0.26 -15.27
C VAL A 198 9.42 0.65 -15.11
N VAL A 199 8.70 0.85 -16.22
CA VAL A 199 7.28 1.21 -16.18
C VAL A 199 6.45 0.08 -15.56
N LYS A 200 6.73 -1.18 -15.91
CA LYS A 200 6.07 -2.34 -15.30
C LYS A 200 6.25 -2.40 -13.79
N LYS A 201 7.47 -2.14 -13.28
CA LYS A 201 7.73 -2.08 -11.84
C LYS A 201 7.01 -0.90 -11.19
N ALA A 202 7.04 0.28 -11.80
CA ALA A 202 6.28 1.44 -11.32
C ALA A 202 4.77 1.13 -11.20
N CYS A 203 4.15 0.56 -12.23
CA CYS A 203 2.73 0.18 -12.23
C CYS A 203 2.39 -0.86 -11.16
N SER A 204 3.32 -1.76 -10.80
CA SER A 204 3.07 -2.82 -9.81
C SER A 204 2.79 -2.33 -8.39
N LEU A 205 3.07 -1.06 -8.08
CA LEU A 205 2.76 -0.46 -6.77
C LEU A 205 1.52 0.43 -6.77
N VAL A 206 0.92 0.71 -7.94
CA VAL A 206 -0.26 1.59 -8.03
C VAL A 206 -1.39 1.03 -7.16
N GLY A 207 -1.91 1.86 -6.26
CA GLY A 207 -3.00 1.50 -5.35
C GLY A 207 -2.57 0.73 -4.09
N LYS A 208 -1.29 0.37 -3.94
CA LYS A 208 -0.83 -0.62 -2.95
C LYS A 208 0.10 -0.09 -1.87
N LEU A 209 0.54 1.17 -1.96
CA LEU A 209 1.57 1.68 -1.07
C LEU A 209 1.32 3.12 -0.62
N THR A 210 1.34 3.34 0.69
CA THR A 210 1.20 4.67 1.30
C THR A 210 2.40 5.58 1.00
N TYR A 211 2.15 6.88 1.07
CA TYR A 211 3.23 7.86 1.06
C TYR A 211 3.90 7.94 2.43
N PHE A 212 5.24 7.94 2.43
CA PHE A 212 6.03 8.14 3.64
C PHE A 212 7.16 9.11 3.36
N TRP A 213 7.16 10.28 4.02
CA TRP A 213 8.19 11.31 3.81
C TRP A 213 9.60 10.77 4.12
N GLY A 214 10.49 10.83 3.14
CA GLY A 214 11.83 10.25 3.23
C GLY A 214 11.90 8.75 2.98
N GLY A 215 10.77 8.05 2.77
CA GLY A 215 10.70 6.59 2.64
C GLY A 215 11.53 6.05 1.48
N LYS A 216 12.28 4.97 1.72
CA LYS A 216 13.15 4.29 0.75
C LYS A 216 13.04 2.78 0.90
N SER A 217 13.34 2.04 -0.15
CA SER A 217 13.47 0.59 -0.05
C SER A 217 14.47 0.07 -1.08
N SER A 218 15.36 -0.81 -0.61
CA SER A 218 16.31 -1.57 -1.43
C SER A 218 15.88 -3.03 -1.56
N ALA A 219 14.64 -3.37 -1.15
CA ALA A 219 14.11 -4.71 -1.32
C ALA A 219 13.91 -5.02 -2.81
N ILE A 220 14.26 -6.25 -3.20
CA ILE A 220 13.85 -6.82 -4.48
C ILE A 220 12.47 -7.44 -4.28
N GLY A 221 11.46 -6.84 -4.91
CA GLY A 221 10.06 -7.15 -4.68
C GLY A 221 9.47 -6.31 -3.55
N TRP A 222 8.48 -6.90 -2.87
CA TRP A 222 7.80 -6.28 -1.75
C TRP A 222 8.73 -6.10 -0.55
N ASP A 223 8.65 -4.96 0.13
CA ASP A 223 9.35 -4.71 1.38
C ASP A 223 8.45 -5.13 2.56
N SER A 224 8.91 -6.08 3.37
CA SER A 224 8.15 -6.60 4.52
C SER A 224 7.90 -5.54 5.61
N GLU A 225 8.55 -4.38 5.52
CA GLU A 225 8.32 -3.26 6.43
C GLU A 225 7.21 -2.32 5.96
N TRP A 226 6.74 -2.41 4.72
CA TRP A 226 5.65 -1.57 4.23
C TRP A 226 4.35 -1.82 4.99
N GLY A 227 3.62 -0.73 5.27
CA GLY A 227 2.44 -0.73 6.12
C GLY A 227 2.74 -0.77 7.62
N LYS A 228 3.95 -1.15 8.06
CA LYS A 228 4.32 -1.10 9.50
C LYS A 228 4.46 0.34 9.98
N MET A 229 3.97 0.64 11.17
CA MET A 229 4.12 1.96 11.75
C MET A 229 5.60 2.28 11.97
N LYS A 230 6.09 3.36 11.34
CA LYS A 230 7.46 3.86 11.50
C LYS A 230 7.51 5.36 11.73
N LEU A 231 8.54 5.80 12.44
CA LEU A 231 8.80 7.21 12.71
C LEU A 231 9.31 7.88 11.44
N VAL A 232 8.66 8.95 11.02
CA VAL A 232 9.17 9.80 9.95
C VAL A 232 10.34 10.61 10.51
N THR A 233 11.55 10.17 10.21
CA THR A 233 12.79 10.81 10.69
C THR A 233 13.30 11.91 9.77
N ALA A 234 12.90 11.90 8.50
CA ALA A 234 13.29 12.93 7.55
C ALA A 234 12.66 14.28 7.92
N GLU A 235 13.45 15.35 7.93
CA GLU A 235 13.03 16.71 8.25
C GLU A 235 12.28 17.38 7.08
N GLY A 236 11.60 18.49 7.35
CA GLY A 236 11.02 19.36 6.31
C GLY A 236 9.60 19.01 5.88
N SER A 237 8.93 18.08 6.57
CA SER A 237 7.52 17.75 6.36
C SER A 237 6.71 17.99 7.64
N ARG A 238 5.40 18.25 7.50
CA ARG A 238 4.47 18.25 8.63
C ARG A 238 4.41 16.90 9.35
N SER A 239 4.74 15.81 8.65
CA SER A 239 4.77 14.47 9.23
C SER A 239 6.09 14.16 9.95
N SER A 240 7.11 15.02 9.88
CA SER A 240 8.40 14.81 10.56
C SER A 240 8.20 14.66 12.07
N GLY A 241 8.75 13.60 12.67
CA GLY A 241 8.55 13.28 14.08
C GLY A 241 7.25 12.53 14.39
N CYS A 242 6.41 12.25 13.40
CA CYS A 242 5.17 11.49 13.56
C CYS A 242 5.35 10.03 13.14
N MET A 243 4.54 9.10 13.66
CA MET A 243 4.49 7.74 13.13
C MET A 243 3.49 7.64 11.97
N ARG A 244 3.87 6.95 10.92
CA ARG A 244 3.00 6.64 9.76
C ARG A 244 3.21 5.21 9.30
N PRO A 245 2.21 4.56 8.68
CA PRO A 245 2.42 3.31 7.97
C PRO A 245 3.52 3.50 6.92
N TYR A 246 4.59 2.71 7.02
CA TYR A 246 5.78 2.87 6.22
C TYR A 246 5.49 2.62 4.74
N GLY A 247 6.15 3.40 3.90
CA GLY A 247 5.99 3.36 2.46
C GLY A 247 7.14 4.08 1.78
N LEU A 248 6.86 4.74 0.66
CA LEU A 248 7.88 5.47 -0.09
C LEU A 248 7.52 6.95 -0.21
N ASP A 249 8.53 7.80 -0.40
CA ASP A 249 8.30 9.13 -0.97
C ASP A 249 8.43 9.08 -2.51
N CYS A 250 8.31 10.24 -3.16
CA CYS A 250 8.33 10.33 -4.61
C CYS A 250 9.64 9.83 -5.23
N SER A 251 10.79 10.26 -4.72
CA SER A 251 12.10 9.87 -5.24
C SER A 251 12.47 8.45 -4.83
N GLY A 252 12.07 7.99 -3.65
CA GLY A 252 12.21 6.61 -3.20
C GLY A 252 11.43 5.62 -4.03
N PHE A 253 10.22 5.99 -4.45
CA PHE A 253 9.43 5.24 -5.42
C PHE A 253 10.17 5.09 -6.76
N VAL A 254 10.73 6.19 -7.30
CA VAL A 254 11.54 6.14 -8.52
C VAL A 254 12.74 5.21 -8.33
N THR A 255 13.47 5.34 -7.22
CA THR A 255 14.63 4.48 -6.95
C THR A 255 14.23 3.02 -6.89
N TRP A 256 13.17 2.67 -6.15
CA TRP A 256 12.69 1.30 -6.01
C TRP A 256 12.30 0.70 -7.35
N ALA A 257 11.59 1.45 -8.21
CA ALA A 257 11.16 0.97 -9.52
C ALA A 257 12.35 0.68 -10.46
N PHE A 258 13.36 1.56 -10.47
CA PHE A 258 14.59 1.32 -11.24
C PHE A 258 15.42 0.17 -10.66
N HIS A 259 15.53 0.08 -9.34
CA HIS A 259 16.26 -1.00 -8.67
C HIS A 259 15.65 -2.36 -9.00
N ASN A 260 14.33 -2.46 -8.90
CA ASN A 260 13.57 -3.67 -9.25
C ASN A 260 13.52 -3.95 -10.75
N ALA A 261 13.86 -2.98 -11.59
CA ALA A 261 14.04 -3.17 -13.02
C ALA A 261 15.45 -3.66 -13.40
N GLY A 262 16.36 -3.79 -12.43
CA GLY A 262 17.72 -4.30 -12.61
C GLY A 262 18.82 -3.23 -12.60
N PHE A 263 18.49 -1.97 -12.34
CA PHE A 263 19.48 -0.90 -12.23
C PHE A 263 20.07 -0.79 -10.82
N SER A 264 21.30 -0.27 -10.72
CA SER A 264 21.84 0.11 -9.42
C SER A 264 21.15 1.38 -8.92
N GLU A 265 20.91 1.50 -7.61
CA GLU A 265 20.33 2.71 -7.03
C GLU A 265 21.20 3.95 -7.31
N SER A 266 22.52 3.79 -7.38
CA SER A 266 23.47 4.85 -7.73
C SER A 266 23.31 5.39 -9.17
N ALA A 267 22.71 4.61 -10.06
CA ALA A 267 22.45 5.02 -11.44
C ALA A 267 21.34 6.09 -11.52
N ILE A 268 20.40 6.06 -10.58
CA ILE A 268 19.23 6.97 -10.57
C ILE A 268 19.24 7.95 -9.39
N GLY A 269 19.77 7.55 -8.22
CA GLY A 269 19.81 8.34 -6.99
C GLY A 269 18.51 8.29 -6.18
N HIS A 270 18.56 8.80 -4.94
CA HIS A 270 17.47 8.71 -3.94
C HIS A 270 16.70 10.01 -3.71
N GLY A 271 17.14 11.14 -4.28
CA GLY A 271 16.51 12.45 -4.12
C GLY A 271 16.22 13.09 -5.46
N THR A 272 15.22 13.96 -5.52
CA THR A 272 14.79 14.61 -6.77
C THR A 272 15.95 15.36 -7.45
N SER A 273 16.72 16.16 -6.69
CA SER A 273 17.88 16.89 -7.22
C SER A 273 18.96 15.97 -7.81
N THR A 274 19.20 14.82 -7.18
CA THR A 274 20.13 13.81 -7.71
C THR A 274 19.55 13.17 -8.96
N GLN A 275 18.27 12.81 -8.96
CA GLN A 275 17.61 12.18 -10.10
C GLN A 275 17.58 13.09 -11.33
N VAL A 276 17.45 14.41 -11.14
CA VAL A 276 17.60 15.40 -12.23
C VAL A 276 18.99 15.35 -12.85
N SER A 277 20.04 15.19 -12.04
CA SER A 277 21.43 15.18 -12.53
C SER A 277 21.87 13.84 -13.15
N LYS A 278 21.07 12.78 -13.01
CA LYS A 278 21.33 11.44 -13.60
C LYS A 278 20.82 11.28 -15.03
N GLY A 279 20.41 12.36 -15.67
CA GLY A 279 19.88 12.32 -17.03
C GLY A 279 19.98 13.64 -17.77
N THR A 280 19.36 13.68 -18.94
CA THR A 280 19.25 14.88 -19.77
C THR A 280 17.87 15.49 -19.60
N ARG A 281 17.80 16.77 -19.21
CA ARG A 281 16.54 17.52 -19.14
C ARG A 281 15.95 17.69 -20.54
N ILE A 282 14.68 17.34 -20.70
CA ILE A 282 13.92 17.42 -21.95
C ILE A 282 12.58 18.11 -21.69
N SER A 283 11.92 18.56 -22.77
CA SER A 283 10.55 19.05 -22.66
C SER A 283 9.61 17.91 -22.28
N LEU A 284 8.57 18.21 -21.49
CA LEU A 284 7.60 17.20 -21.07
C LEU A 284 6.87 16.58 -22.29
N SER A 285 6.62 17.35 -23.34
CA SER A 285 5.98 16.85 -24.56
C SER A 285 6.84 15.87 -25.35
N SER A 286 8.17 15.91 -25.18
CA SER A 286 9.15 14.98 -25.76
C SER A 286 9.42 13.74 -24.89
N ALA A 287 8.77 13.64 -23.73
CA ALA A 287 8.94 12.52 -22.82
C ALA A 287 8.43 11.21 -23.44
N GLN A 288 9.14 10.12 -23.12
CA GLN A 288 8.78 8.75 -23.47
C GLN A 288 8.58 7.93 -22.20
N PRO A 289 7.84 6.80 -22.26
CA PRO A 289 7.71 5.92 -21.10
C PRO A 289 9.08 5.52 -20.52
N GLY A 290 9.20 5.57 -19.19
CA GLY A 290 10.43 5.39 -18.43
C GLY A 290 11.24 6.67 -18.20
N ASP A 291 11.00 7.77 -18.93
CA ASP A 291 11.58 9.06 -18.54
C ASP A 291 11.01 9.51 -17.18
N LEU A 292 11.74 10.34 -16.43
CA LEU A 292 11.26 10.90 -15.17
C LEU A 292 10.52 12.21 -15.43
N ALA A 293 9.39 12.45 -14.78
CA ALA A 293 8.66 13.72 -14.84
C ALA A 293 8.79 14.46 -13.51
N PHE A 294 9.06 15.77 -13.55
CA PHE A 294 9.28 16.61 -12.37
C PHE A 294 8.33 17.80 -12.33
N TYR A 295 7.97 18.24 -11.11
CA TYR A 295 7.41 19.57 -10.91
C TYR A 295 8.43 20.65 -11.27
N ASN A 296 7.96 21.86 -11.62
CA ASN A 296 8.83 22.96 -12.07
C ASN A 296 9.91 23.35 -11.05
N ASP A 297 9.60 23.23 -9.77
CA ASP A 297 10.47 23.52 -8.63
C ASP A 297 11.31 22.32 -8.17
N THR A 298 11.21 21.18 -8.87
CA THR A 298 11.90 19.92 -8.56
C THR A 298 11.54 19.29 -7.21
N SER A 299 10.49 19.76 -6.55
CA SER A 299 10.04 19.23 -5.25
C SER A 299 9.46 17.81 -5.34
N HIS A 300 9.04 17.40 -6.53
CA HIS A 300 8.35 16.14 -6.76
C HIS A 300 8.76 15.49 -8.08
N VAL A 301 8.69 14.16 -8.12
CA VAL A 301 9.08 13.33 -9.26
C VAL A 301 8.14 12.13 -9.44
N GLY A 302 8.00 11.68 -10.68
CA GLY A 302 7.37 10.42 -11.05
C GLY A 302 8.00 9.81 -12.29
N ILE A 303 7.48 8.66 -12.71
CA ILE A 303 7.89 7.94 -13.92
C ILE A 303 6.84 8.14 -14.99
N VAL A 304 7.24 8.57 -16.18
CA VAL A 304 6.35 8.68 -17.32
C VAL A 304 5.90 7.29 -17.73
N GLY A 305 4.58 7.05 -17.70
CA GLY A 305 3.96 5.81 -18.18
C GLY A 305 3.62 5.86 -19.66
N GLY A 306 3.36 7.05 -20.20
CA GLY A 306 2.96 7.24 -21.59
C GLY A 306 2.15 8.51 -21.77
N LYS A 307 1.18 8.47 -22.68
CA LYS A 307 0.23 9.56 -22.91
C LYS A 307 -1.18 9.00 -22.99
N ASP A 308 -2.15 9.76 -22.49
CA ASP A 308 -3.57 9.45 -22.68
C ASP A 308 -4.02 9.74 -24.12
N ALA A 309 -5.27 9.42 -24.44
CA ALA A 309 -5.85 9.66 -25.76
C ALA A 309 -5.88 11.14 -26.18
N SER A 310 -5.81 12.07 -25.21
CA SER A 310 -5.75 13.52 -25.46
C SER A 310 -4.32 14.04 -25.60
N GLY A 311 -3.32 13.15 -25.49
CA GLY A 311 -1.91 13.49 -25.57
C GLY A 311 -1.32 14.04 -24.26
N ASN A 312 -2.07 14.01 -23.15
CA ASN A 312 -1.54 14.40 -21.84
C ASN A 312 -0.58 13.33 -21.34
N VAL A 313 0.55 13.75 -20.75
CA VAL A 313 1.52 12.81 -20.19
C VAL A 313 0.95 12.16 -18.94
N LEU A 314 0.93 10.83 -18.93
CA LEU A 314 0.60 10.00 -17.76
C LEU A 314 1.86 9.79 -16.94
N VAL A 315 1.78 10.09 -15.65
CA VAL A 315 2.90 9.94 -14.71
C VAL A 315 2.47 9.05 -13.56
N ILE A 316 3.27 8.01 -13.29
CA ILE A 316 3.14 7.10 -12.15
C ILE A 316 4.00 7.68 -11.03
N HIS A 317 3.43 7.93 -9.86
CA HIS A 317 4.17 8.52 -8.74
C HIS A 317 3.56 8.19 -7.38
N CYS A 318 4.41 8.10 -6.36
CA CYS A 318 3.97 8.08 -4.97
C CYS A 318 3.67 9.53 -4.52
N SER A 319 2.42 9.83 -4.21
CA SER A 319 1.93 11.17 -3.94
C SER A 319 1.53 11.34 -2.48
N SER A 320 2.02 12.40 -1.83
CA SER A 320 1.57 12.77 -0.49
C SER A 320 0.09 13.17 -0.46
N GLY A 321 -0.39 13.89 -1.49
CA GLY A 321 -1.78 14.35 -1.55
C GLY A 321 -2.81 13.23 -1.72
N TYR A 322 -2.43 12.12 -2.37
CA TYR A 322 -3.26 10.92 -2.46
C TYR A 322 -2.94 9.90 -1.36
N ASN A 323 -1.83 10.11 -0.62
CA ASN A 323 -1.21 9.12 0.27
C ASN A 323 -1.09 7.73 -0.37
N ASN A 324 -0.72 7.68 -1.65
CA ASN A 324 -0.72 6.45 -2.45
C ASN A 324 0.20 6.57 -3.67
N VAL A 325 0.55 5.44 -4.30
CA VAL A 325 1.07 5.40 -5.67
C VAL A 325 -0.10 5.47 -6.64
N VAL A 326 -0.07 6.46 -7.53
CA VAL A 326 -1.16 6.77 -8.46
C VAL A 326 -0.64 7.04 -9.87
N VAL A 327 -1.51 6.92 -10.86
CA VAL A 327 -1.29 7.43 -12.21
C VAL A 327 -2.09 8.71 -12.36
N THR A 328 -1.43 9.83 -12.65
CA THR A 328 -2.11 11.13 -12.86
C THR A 328 -1.61 11.85 -14.10
N THR A 329 -2.35 12.88 -14.50
CA THR A 329 -1.96 13.86 -15.51
C THR A 329 -1.85 15.25 -14.87
N GLY A 330 -1.05 16.14 -15.47
CA GLY A 330 -0.90 17.52 -15.01
C GLY A 330 0.07 17.71 -13.83
N GLY A 331 0.38 18.97 -13.49
CA GLY A 331 1.30 19.33 -12.40
C GLY A 331 2.81 19.23 -12.72
N PHE A 332 3.19 18.37 -13.68
CA PHE A 332 4.58 18.21 -14.10
C PHE A 332 5.00 19.29 -15.12
N GLY A 333 6.20 19.83 -14.95
CA GLY A 333 6.72 20.93 -15.76
C GLY A 333 7.76 20.52 -16.80
N PHE A 334 8.56 19.50 -16.51
CA PHE A 334 9.58 19.00 -17.43
C PHE A 334 9.86 17.52 -17.19
N ALA A 335 10.60 16.90 -18.11
CA ALA A 335 11.06 15.54 -17.96
C ALA A 335 12.59 15.43 -17.99
N VAL A 336 13.11 14.33 -17.47
CA VAL A 336 14.53 13.97 -17.52
C VAL A 336 14.61 12.58 -18.12
N ARG A 337 15.47 12.42 -19.13
CA ARG A 337 15.81 11.13 -19.72
C ARG A 337 17.02 10.55 -18.98
N PRO A 338 16.86 9.49 -18.17
CA PRO A 338 17.96 8.85 -17.46
C PRO A 338 19.09 8.40 -18.39
N ASN A 339 20.33 8.54 -17.94
CA ASN A 339 21.53 8.11 -18.68
C ASN A 339 21.82 6.60 -18.59
N CYS A 340 21.09 5.88 -17.73
CA CYS A 340 21.33 4.45 -17.47
C CYS A 340 20.66 3.50 -18.47
N TYR A 341 19.80 4.02 -19.36
CA TYR A 341 19.18 3.25 -20.44
C TYR A 341 20.16 2.91 -21.57
#